data_AF-A0A0R2PGF9-F1
#
_entry.id   AF-A0A0R2PGF9-F1
#
_cell.length_a   1.000
_cell.length_b   1.000
_cell.length_c   1.000
_cell.angle_alpha   90.00
_cell.angle_beta   90.00
_cell.angle_gamma   90.00
#
_symmetry.space_group_name_H-M   'P 1'
#
loop_
_entity.id
_entity.type
_entity.pdbx_description
1 polymer ?
#
loop_
_entity_poly.entity_id
_entity_poly.type
_entity_poly.pdbx_seq_one_letter_code
_entity_poly.pdbx_strand_id
1 'polypeptide(L)'
;MTSSALHQSNAMRTVEKFQGILNAHLQNIQHHINNALVKKMFAIKNLSTNLTAVSPLAVLDRGYAIVTDASGKALTSSDHIKVGDTIYARLAKGKIISNVTKKE
;
A
#
# COMPACT_ATOMS: atom_id res chain seq x y z
N MET A 1 -54.73 -8.00 -42.77
CA MET A 1 -53.77 -6.95 -42.38
C MET A 1 -53.32 -7.00 -40.90
N THR A 2 -53.82 -7.92 -40.08
CA THR A 2 -53.52 -7.98 -38.62
C THR A 2 -52.27 -8.79 -38.24
N SER A 3 -51.85 -9.75 -39.07
CA SER A 3 -50.69 -10.62 -38.78
C SER A 3 -49.34 -9.87 -38.81
N SER A 4 -49.18 -8.89 -39.71
CA SER A 4 -47.93 -8.10 -39.82
C SER A 4 -47.72 -7.14 -38.65
N ALA A 5 -48.80 -6.54 -38.11
CA ALA A 5 -48.72 -5.61 -36.98
C ALA A 5 -48.40 -6.33 -35.65
N LEU A 6 -48.92 -7.54 -35.46
CA LEU A 6 -48.60 -8.40 -34.32
C LEU A 6 -47.15 -8.90 -34.36
N HIS A 7 -46.64 -9.27 -35.54
CA HIS A 7 -45.25 -9.68 -35.69
C HIS A 7 -44.27 -8.52 -35.44
N GLN A 8 -44.61 -7.31 -35.90
CA GLN A 8 -43.80 -6.12 -35.69
C GLN A 8 -43.73 -5.71 -34.21
N SER A 9 -44.84 -5.84 -33.46
CA SER A 9 -44.89 -5.60 -32.02
C SER A 9 -44.03 -6.59 -31.22
N ASN A 10 -44.02 -7.87 -31.61
CA ASN A 10 -43.20 -8.89 -30.94
C ASN A 10 -41.70 -8.72 -31.23
N ALA A 11 -41.32 -8.33 -32.45
CA ALA A 11 -39.93 -8.02 -32.80
C ALA A 11 -39.40 -6.82 -31.99
N MET A 12 -40.21 -5.77 -31.83
CA MET A 12 -39.84 -4.58 -31.07
C MET A 12 -39.65 -4.88 -29.58
N ARG A 13 -40.55 -5.67 -28.96
CA ARG A 13 -40.37 -6.16 -27.57
C ARG A 13 -39.10 -6.98 -27.37
N THR A 14 -38.73 -7.77 -28.37
CA THR A 14 -37.52 -8.58 -28.33
C THR A 14 -36.27 -7.69 -28.31
N VAL A 15 -36.25 -6.65 -29.15
CA VAL A 15 -35.16 -5.66 -29.19
C VAL A 15 -35.05 -4.90 -27.86
N GLU A 16 -36.16 -4.42 -27.29
CA GLU A 16 -36.17 -3.74 -25.97
C GLU A 16 -35.64 -4.64 -24.86
N LYS A 17 -36.02 -5.93 -24.86
CA LYS A 17 -35.51 -6.90 -23.90
C LYS A 17 -33.99 -7.07 -24.01
N PHE A 18 -33.46 -7.21 -25.22
CA PHE A 18 -32.01 -7.35 -25.44
C PHE A 18 -31.24 -6.06 -25.08
N GLN A 19 -31.81 -4.88 -25.35
CA GLN A 19 -31.24 -3.61 -24.88
C GLN A 19 -31.19 -3.51 -23.35
N GLY A 20 -32.26 -3.93 -22.66
CA GLY A 20 -32.30 -3.99 -21.20
C GLY A 20 -31.23 -4.92 -20.61
N ILE A 21 -31.09 -6.12 -21.18
CA ILE A 21 -30.07 -7.09 -20.78
C ILE A 21 -28.65 -6.53 -21.03
N LEU A 22 -28.41 -5.91 -22.18
CA LEU A 22 -27.11 -5.32 -22.51
C LEU A 22 -26.74 -4.20 -21.54
N ASN A 23 -27.70 -3.31 -21.23
CA ASN A 23 -27.49 -2.25 -20.25
C ASN A 23 -27.20 -2.80 -18.86
N ALA A 24 -27.91 -3.83 -18.42
CA ALA A 24 -27.65 -4.49 -17.14
C ALA A 24 -26.25 -5.13 -17.09
N HIS A 25 -25.80 -5.76 -18.18
CA HIS A 25 -24.44 -6.31 -18.25
C HIS A 25 -23.37 -5.21 -18.26
N LEU A 26 -23.57 -4.12 -19.00
CA LEU A 26 -22.64 -2.99 -19.00
C LEU A 26 -22.50 -2.37 -17.62
N GLN A 27 -23.62 -2.17 -16.91
CA GLN A 27 -23.62 -1.66 -15.54
C GLN A 27 -22.89 -2.61 -14.57
N ASN A 28 -23.13 -3.93 -14.68
CA ASN A 28 -22.41 -4.92 -13.88
C ASN A 28 -20.90 -4.90 -14.15
N ILE A 29 -20.49 -4.88 -15.42
CA ILE A 29 -19.07 -4.81 -15.80
C ILE A 29 -18.41 -3.55 -15.24
N GLN A 30 -19.06 -2.39 -15.40
CA GLN A 30 -18.57 -1.13 -14.84
C GLN A 30 -18.40 -1.20 -13.32
N HIS A 31 -19.38 -1.78 -12.62
CA HIS A 31 -19.30 -1.97 -11.17
C HIS A 31 -18.15 -2.89 -10.76
N HIS A 32 -17.98 -4.03 -11.45
CA HIS A 32 -16.88 -4.96 -11.17
C HIS A 32 -15.51 -4.35 -11.44
N ILE A 33 -15.35 -3.60 -12.54
CA ILE A 33 -14.11 -2.89 -12.85
C ILE A 33 -13.80 -1.86 -11.76
N ASN A 34 -14.76 -1.03 -11.38
CA ASN A 34 -14.58 -0.03 -10.32
C ASN A 34 -14.20 -0.69 -8.99
N ASN A 35 -14.89 -1.75 -8.60
CA ASN A 35 -14.57 -2.48 -7.37
C ASN A 35 -13.16 -3.10 -7.41
N ALA A 36 -12.75 -3.66 -8.55
CA ALA A 36 -11.42 -4.22 -8.72
C ALA A 36 -10.33 -3.13 -8.64
N LEU A 37 -10.55 -1.98 -9.27
CA LEU A 37 -9.63 -0.84 -9.21
C LEU A 37 -9.51 -0.30 -7.79
N VAL A 38 -10.63 -0.09 -7.09
CA VAL A 38 -10.65 0.38 -5.70
C VAL A 38 -9.89 -0.59 -4.79
N LYS A 39 -10.13 -1.91 -4.92
CA LYS A 39 -9.39 -2.93 -4.14
C LYS A 39 -7.88 -2.88 -4.40
N LYS A 40 -7.46 -2.77 -5.67
CA LYS A 40 -6.04 -2.66 -6.02
C LYS A 40 -5.42 -1.38 -5.46
N MET A 41 -6.13 -0.25 -5.53
CA MET A 41 -5.66 1.03 -5.00
C MET A 41 -5.47 0.96 -3.48
N PHE A 42 -6.40 0.35 -2.74
CA PHE A 42 -6.24 0.09 -1.31
C PHE A 42 -5.04 -0.81 -1.01
N ALA A 43 -4.84 -1.89 -1.78
CA ALA A 43 -3.70 -2.77 -1.60
C ALA A 43 -2.36 -2.04 -1.81
N ILE A 44 -2.25 -1.21 -2.85
CA ILE A 44 -1.06 -0.39 -3.11
C ILE A 44 -0.84 0.61 -1.97
N LYS A 45 -1.90 1.29 -1.51
CA LYS A 45 -1.80 2.24 -0.40
C LYS A 45 -1.31 1.56 0.88
N ASN A 46 -1.88 0.40 1.22
CA ASN A 46 -1.47 -0.38 2.38
C ASN A 46 -0.02 -0.86 2.25
N LEU A 47 0.39 -1.33 1.08
CA LEU A 47 1.77 -1.75 0.84
C LEU A 47 2.73 -0.57 0.96
N SER A 48 2.38 0.60 0.44
CA SER A 48 3.16 1.83 0.59
C SER A 48 3.27 2.27 2.04
N THR A 49 2.17 2.19 2.81
CA THR A 49 2.17 2.53 4.24
C THR A 49 2.98 1.53 5.06
N ASN A 50 2.89 0.23 4.74
CA ASN A 50 3.72 -0.79 5.39
C ASN A 50 5.19 -0.58 5.02
N LEU A 51 5.50 -0.30 3.76
CA LEU A 51 6.87 -0.04 3.30
C LEU A 51 7.48 1.20 3.95
N THR A 52 6.69 2.27 4.14
CA THR A 52 7.15 3.41 4.94
C THR A 52 7.30 3.03 6.41
N ALA A 53 6.33 2.32 7.02
CA ALA A 53 6.42 1.92 8.42
C ALA A 53 7.61 1.01 8.75
N VAL A 54 8.02 0.13 7.81
CA VAL A 54 9.21 -0.73 7.93
C VAL A 54 10.47 -0.11 7.34
N SER A 55 10.38 1.07 6.72
CA SER A 55 11.56 1.78 6.24
C SER A 55 12.36 2.26 7.45
N PRO A 56 13.68 1.96 7.52
CA PRO A 56 14.57 2.55 8.51
C PRO A 56 14.43 4.08 8.58
N LEU A 57 14.06 4.72 7.47
CA LEU A 57 13.86 6.17 7.39
C LEU A 57 12.64 6.65 8.21
N ALA A 58 11.53 5.91 8.26
CA ALA A 58 10.37 6.33 9.06
C ALA A 58 10.56 6.12 10.56
N VAL A 59 11.45 5.19 10.95
CA VAL A 59 11.91 5.10 12.34
C VAL A 59 12.69 6.36 12.69
N LEU A 60 13.57 6.80 11.80
CA LEU A 60 14.37 8.01 11.99
C LEU A 60 13.53 9.30 12.01
N ASP A 61 12.53 9.43 11.13
CA ASP A 61 11.66 10.61 11.04
C ASP A 61 10.76 10.81 12.27
N ARG A 62 10.49 9.73 13.03
CA ARG A 62 9.76 9.80 14.31
C ARG A 62 10.64 10.24 15.50
N GLY A 63 11.88 10.66 15.24
CA GLY A 63 12.81 11.13 16.26
C GLY A 63 13.64 10.04 16.92
N TYR A 64 13.62 8.81 16.39
CA TYR A 64 14.52 7.75 16.85
C TYR A 64 15.85 7.78 16.09
N ALA A 65 16.89 7.18 16.67
CA ALA A 65 18.17 7.00 16.02
C ALA A 65 18.51 5.51 15.91
N ILE A 66 19.16 5.13 14.80
CA ILE A 66 19.72 3.78 14.65
C ILE A 66 21.18 3.85 15.07
N VAL A 67 21.54 3.12 16.11
CA VAL A 67 22.91 3.06 16.63
C VAL A 67 23.62 1.84 16.05
N THR A 68 24.81 2.04 15.48
CA THR A 68 25.66 0.98 14.96
C THR A 68 27.04 1.00 15.61
N ASP A 69 27.71 -0.16 15.59
CA ASP A 69 29.13 -0.27 15.90
C ASP A 69 30.02 0.26 14.75
N ALA A 70 31.34 0.14 14.91
CA ALA A 70 32.32 0.52 13.89
C ALA A 70 32.25 -0.33 12.61
N SER A 71 31.69 -1.54 12.67
CA SER A 71 31.46 -2.40 11.50
C SER A 71 30.17 -2.07 10.74
N GLY A 72 29.34 -1.17 11.29
CA GLY A 72 28.04 -0.82 10.73
C GLY A 72 26.90 -1.77 11.14
N LYS A 73 27.14 -2.67 12.10
CA LYS A 73 26.11 -3.56 12.63
C LYS A 73 25.25 -2.80 13.64
N ALA A 74 23.92 -2.90 13.49
CA ALA A 74 22.98 -2.30 14.42
C ALA A 74 23.12 -2.91 15.82
N LEU A 75 23.24 -2.06 16.83
CA LEU A 75 23.31 -2.44 18.23
C LEU A 75 21.89 -2.62 18.78
N THR A 76 21.57 -3.82 19.25
CA THR A 76 20.26 -4.16 19.82
C THR A 76 20.32 -4.47 21.32
N SER A 77 21.52 -4.62 21.90
CA SER A 77 21.75 -4.83 23.34
C SER A 77 23.06 -4.16 23.77
N SER A 78 23.09 -3.63 24.99
CA SER A 78 24.28 -3.05 25.64
C SER A 78 25.36 -4.09 26.02
N ASP A 79 25.06 -5.39 25.92
CA ASP A 79 26.01 -6.45 26.23
C ASP A 79 27.17 -6.51 25.25
N HIS A 80 26.91 -6.13 23.99
CA HIS A 80 27.84 -6.25 22.88
C HIS A 80 28.77 -5.03 22.73
N ILE A 81 28.71 -4.09 23.67
CA ILE A 81 29.48 -2.83 23.66
C ILE A 81 30.30 -2.71 24.95
N LYS A 82 31.49 -2.14 24.83
CA LYS A 82 32.41 -1.86 25.95
C LYS A 82 32.52 -0.36 26.19
N VAL A 83 32.87 0.00 27.42
CA VAL A 83 33.27 1.37 27.75
C VAL A 83 34.55 1.70 26.98
N GLY A 84 34.56 2.86 26.32
CA GLY A 84 35.60 3.30 25.41
C GLY A 84 35.29 3.06 23.93
N ASP A 85 34.29 2.23 23.60
CA ASP A 85 33.94 1.96 22.21
C ASP A 85 33.30 3.19 21.55
N THR A 86 33.59 3.37 20.25
CA THR A 86 32.91 4.36 19.41
C THR A 86 31.64 3.76 18.80
N ILE A 87 30.53 4.46 18.94
CA ILE A 87 29.24 4.14 18.35
C ILE A 87 28.81 5.26 17.40
N TYR A 88 27.99 4.88 16.41
CA TYR A 88 27.49 5.79 15.39
C TYR A 88 25.97 5.81 15.43
N ALA A 89 25.38 6.97 15.71
CA ALA A 89 23.93 7.15 15.68
C ALA A 89 23.53 7.85 14.37
N ARG A 90 22.76 7.15 13.53
CA ARG A 90 22.11 7.73 12.36
C ARG A 90 20.78 8.36 12.79
N LEU A 91 20.56 9.61 12.39
CA LEU A 91 19.31 10.34 12.57
C LEU A 91 18.62 10.50 11.20
N ALA A 92 17.39 11.04 11.19
CA ALA A 92 16.67 11.40 9.96
C ALA A 92 17.54 12.30 9.06
N LYS A 93 18.21 13.26 9.70
CA LYS A 93 19.17 14.15 9.06
C LYS A 93 20.47 14.15 9.86
N GLY A 94 21.55 13.71 9.23
CA GLY A 94 22.89 13.71 9.81
C GLY A 94 23.28 12.39 10.51
N LYS A 95 24.46 12.40 11.12
CA LYS A 95 25.05 11.30 11.88
C LYS A 95 25.75 11.89 13.10
N ILE A 96 25.69 11.19 14.22
CA ILE A 96 26.43 11.50 15.45
C ILE A 96 27.45 10.39 15.68
N ILE A 97 28.65 10.78 16.07
CA ILE A 97 29.71 9.87 16.53
C ILE A 97 29.83 10.08 18.03
N SER A 98 29.85 9.00 18.81
CA SER A 98 29.89 9.07 20.27
C SER A 98 30.78 7.98 20.83
N ASN A 99 31.39 8.25 21.98
CA ASN A 99 32.16 7.26 22.74
C ASN A 99 31.37 6.81 23.97
N VAL A 100 31.35 5.51 24.23
CA VAL A 100 30.66 4.93 25.38
C VAL A 100 31.46 5.24 26.64
N THR A 101 30.92 6.04 27.55
CA THR A 101 31.57 6.38 28.83
C THR A 101 31.14 5.49 29.97
N LYS A 102 29.91 4.97 29.92
CA LYS A 102 29.30 4.07 30.92
C LYS A 102 28.27 3.19 30.23
N LYS A 103 28.08 1.95 30.72
CA LYS A 103 27.01 1.03 30.30
C LYS A 103 26.22 0.56 31.52
N GLU A 104 24.93 0.31 31.33
CA GLU A 104 24.00 -0.27 32.32
C GLU A 104 23.34 -1.53 31.75
#